data_AF-A0A2V9YTP2-F1
#
_entry.id   AF-A0A2V9YTP2-F1
#
_cell.length_a   1.000
_cell.length_b   1.000
_cell.length_c   1.000
_cell.angle_alpha   90.00
_cell.angle_beta   90.00
_cell.angle_gamma   90.00
#
_symmetry.space_group_name_H-M   'P 1'
#
loop_
_entity.id
_entity.type
_entity.pdbx_description
1 polymer ?
#
loop_
_entity_poly.entity_id
_entity_poly.type
_entity_poly.pdbx_seq_one_letter_code
_entity_poly.pdbx_strand_id
1 'polypeptide(L)'
;MILLLLGHGKTGSLVAEVARQRRHEVRVLRAADNPHGSALTADNLRHIDLVIDFTTPHAVLENISASVHAAKNMVVGTTGWYGELAHARQLVENSRTGLLFGANFSIGVNLFFDIARTSAAALEHGYYGQIFERHHVHKKDAPSGTAVAIRREVQQASGSELEITSFREGDVVGMHQLVYDSPNDNIYLCHDAKSRRGFAEGAVRAAEWLAGKQGFYDFKDVWRQL
;
A
#
# COMPACT_ATOMS: atom_id res chain seq x y z
N MET A 1 14.36 -4.09 -15.74
CA MET A 1 14.38 -2.67 -15.35
C MET A 1 15.47 -2.46 -14.31
N ILE A 2 16.02 -1.25 -14.26
CA ILE A 2 16.87 -0.73 -13.19
C ILE A 2 15.95 0.07 -12.25
N LEU A 3 15.70 -0.47 -11.07
CA LEU A 3 14.84 0.12 -10.06
C LEU A 3 15.69 0.85 -9.01
N LEU A 4 15.27 2.07 -8.67
CA LEU A 4 15.81 2.77 -7.50
C LEU A 4 14.84 2.63 -6.33
N LEU A 5 15.27 1.99 -5.25
CA LEU A 5 14.52 1.90 -4.01
C LEU A 5 14.98 2.99 -3.04
N LEU A 6 14.05 3.84 -2.62
CA LEU A 6 14.24 4.82 -1.56
C LEU A 6 13.82 4.20 -0.22
N GLY A 7 14.75 4.17 0.72
CA GLY A 7 14.54 3.56 2.03
C GLY A 7 14.87 2.08 2.07
N HIS A 8 15.51 1.65 3.17
CA HIS A 8 15.98 0.27 3.36
C HIS A 8 15.61 -0.24 4.76
N GLY A 9 14.37 0.02 5.17
CA GLY A 9 13.77 -0.56 6.37
C GLY A 9 13.27 -2.00 6.14
N LYS A 10 12.54 -2.57 7.11
CA LYS A 10 12.04 -3.96 7.03
C LYS A 10 11.29 -4.28 5.72
N THR A 11 10.38 -3.41 5.29
CA THR A 11 9.62 -3.60 4.03
C THR A 11 10.46 -3.28 2.81
N GLY A 12 11.24 -2.19 2.82
CA GLY A 12 12.13 -1.83 1.70
C GLY A 12 13.13 -2.93 1.37
N SER A 13 13.76 -3.55 2.37
CA SER A 13 14.67 -4.69 2.15
C SER A 13 14.00 -5.86 1.44
N LEU A 14 12.76 -6.19 1.80
CA LEU A 14 11.99 -7.25 1.13
C LEU A 14 11.60 -6.86 -0.30
N VAL A 15 11.27 -5.59 -0.55
CA VAL A 15 11.00 -5.09 -1.90
C VAL A 15 12.24 -5.23 -2.79
N ALA A 16 13.41 -4.86 -2.27
CA ALA A 16 14.68 -5.04 -2.99
C ALA A 16 14.98 -6.52 -3.27
N GLU A 17 14.73 -7.40 -2.31
CA GLU A 17 14.89 -8.85 -2.49
C GLU A 17 13.96 -9.40 -3.57
N VAL A 18 12.67 -9.09 -3.49
CA VAL A 18 11.66 -9.52 -4.46
C VAL A 18 11.98 -8.97 -5.86
N ALA A 19 12.36 -7.71 -5.98
CA ALA A 19 12.73 -7.12 -7.26
C ALA A 19 13.92 -7.85 -7.91
N ARG A 20 14.95 -8.23 -7.13
CA ARG A 20 16.07 -9.04 -7.64
C ARG A 20 15.63 -10.44 -8.06
N GLN A 21 14.77 -11.09 -7.29
CA GLN A 21 14.21 -12.41 -7.65
C GLN A 21 13.39 -12.35 -8.95
N ARG A 22 12.74 -11.21 -9.22
CA ARG A 22 12.04 -10.91 -10.48
C ARG A 22 12.95 -10.42 -11.60
N ARG A 23 14.27 -10.56 -11.44
CA ARG A 23 15.32 -10.24 -12.44
C ARG A 23 15.43 -8.75 -12.76
N HIS A 24 15.16 -7.87 -11.80
CA HIS A 24 15.47 -6.45 -11.91
C HIS A 24 16.83 -6.13 -11.28
N GLU A 25 17.53 -5.15 -11.84
CA GLU A 25 18.66 -4.51 -11.17
C GLU A 25 18.09 -3.56 -10.11
N VAL A 26 18.61 -3.61 -8.89
CA VAL A 26 18.10 -2.79 -7.78
C VAL A 26 19.23 -1.97 -7.18
N ARG A 27 19.08 -0.65 -7.25
CA ARG A 27 19.88 0.32 -6.51
C ARG A 27 19.11 0.81 -5.31
N VAL A 28 19.77 0.96 -4.18
CA VAL A 28 19.14 1.39 -2.93
C VAL A 28 19.74 2.71 -2.52
N LEU A 29 18.90 3.69 -2.21
CA LEU A 29 19.29 4.98 -1.68
C LEU A 29 18.72 5.13 -0.27
N ARG A 30 19.61 5.40 0.70
CA ARG A 30 19.21 5.58 2.11
C ARG A 30 18.86 7.05 2.36
N ALA A 31 18.10 7.29 3.41
CA ALA A 31 17.67 8.65 3.78
C ALA A 31 18.86 9.60 4.00
N ALA A 32 19.96 9.12 4.59
CA ALA A 32 21.17 9.91 4.81
C ALA A 32 21.83 10.39 3.51
N ASP A 33 21.64 9.65 2.42
CA ASP A 33 22.22 9.94 1.09
C ASP A 33 21.26 10.73 0.20
N ASN A 34 20.05 11.04 0.69
CA ASN A 34 19.01 11.77 -0.05
C ASN A 34 18.29 12.81 0.82
N PRO A 35 19.01 13.74 1.48
CA PRO A 35 18.35 14.79 2.25
C PRO A 35 17.50 15.64 1.31
N HIS A 36 16.23 15.80 1.64
CA HIS A 36 15.26 16.60 0.89
C HIS A 36 15.14 16.24 -0.59
N GLY A 37 15.33 14.97 -0.96
CA GLY A 37 15.27 14.54 -2.36
C GLY A 37 16.48 14.96 -3.22
N SER A 38 17.54 15.51 -2.62
CA SER A 38 18.67 16.10 -3.35
C SER A 38 19.45 15.14 -4.26
N ALA A 39 19.40 13.84 -4.01
CA ALA A 39 20.08 12.86 -4.83
C ALA A 39 19.24 12.39 -6.05
N LEU A 40 17.97 12.79 -6.14
CA LEU A 40 17.04 12.45 -7.22
C LEU A 40 17.13 13.45 -8.38
N THR A 41 18.34 13.71 -8.88
CA THR A 41 18.58 14.60 -10.02
C THR A 41 18.43 13.87 -11.35
N ALA A 42 18.25 14.63 -12.45
CA ALA A 42 18.18 14.07 -13.80
C ALA A 42 19.42 13.22 -14.15
N ASP A 43 20.61 13.66 -13.73
CA ASP A 43 21.86 12.93 -13.97
C ASP A 43 21.94 11.62 -13.18
N ASN A 44 21.62 11.66 -11.88
CA ASN A 44 21.65 10.48 -11.02
C ASN A 44 20.59 9.44 -11.43
N LEU A 45 19.47 9.91 -11.95
CA LEU A 45 18.36 9.05 -12.39
C LEU A 45 18.43 8.67 -13.86
N ARG A 46 19.44 9.11 -14.63
CA ARG A 46 19.54 8.88 -16.08
C ARG A 46 19.35 7.42 -16.48
N HIS A 47 19.93 6.49 -15.71
CA HIS A 47 19.87 5.04 -15.95
C HIS A 47 18.84 4.31 -15.07
N ILE A 48 18.01 5.03 -14.33
CA ILE A 48 16.93 4.45 -13.53
C ILE A 48 15.64 4.45 -14.36
N ASP A 49 14.97 3.30 -14.41
CA ASP A 49 13.70 3.16 -15.11
C ASP A 49 12.53 3.64 -14.25
N LEU A 50 12.54 3.33 -12.94
CA LEU A 50 11.47 3.65 -12.01
C LEU A 50 11.97 3.75 -10.56
N VAL A 51 11.37 4.66 -9.80
CA VAL A 51 11.66 4.87 -8.37
C VAL A 51 10.58 4.21 -7.50
N ILE A 52 10.96 3.48 -6.46
CA ILE A 52 10.05 2.91 -5.46
C ILE A 52 10.36 3.53 -4.10
N ASP A 53 9.36 4.06 -3.41
CA ASP A 53 9.51 4.77 -2.14
C ASP A 53 8.90 4.00 -0.96
N PHE A 54 9.78 3.60 -0.04
CA PHE A 54 9.47 3.09 1.29
C PHE A 54 10.27 3.87 2.36
N THR A 55 10.14 5.19 2.32
CA THR A 55 10.77 6.16 3.22
C THR A 55 9.86 6.54 4.40
N THR A 56 9.79 7.82 4.74
CA THR A 56 9.01 8.41 5.84
C THR A 56 7.95 9.36 5.28
N PRO A 57 6.81 9.57 5.97
CA PRO A 57 5.72 10.39 5.43
C PRO A 57 6.14 11.80 4.97
N HIS A 58 7.06 12.43 5.72
CA HIS A 58 7.53 13.79 5.42
C HIS A 58 8.45 13.87 4.19
N ALA A 59 9.11 12.78 3.80
CA ALA A 59 10.02 12.76 2.65
C ALA A 59 9.30 12.50 1.32
N VAL A 60 8.06 11.97 1.36
CA VAL A 60 7.36 11.50 0.16
C VAL A 60 7.14 12.61 -0.85
N LEU A 61 6.62 13.77 -0.44
CA LEU A 61 6.31 14.86 -1.37
C LEU A 61 7.58 15.41 -2.04
N GLU A 62 8.67 15.55 -1.28
CA GLU A 62 9.97 15.98 -1.81
C GLU A 62 10.52 14.95 -2.82
N ASN A 63 10.42 13.65 -2.50
CA ASN A 63 10.85 12.58 -3.41
C ASN A 63 9.99 12.53 -4.68
N ILE A 64 8.67 12.73 -4.57
CA ILE A 64 7.77 12.83 -5.73
C ILE A 64 8.18 14.00 -6.59
N SER A 65 8.34 15.19 -5.99
CA SER A 65 8.75 16.40 -6.71
C SER A 65 10.05 16.18 -7.46
N ALA A 66 11.10 15.68 -6.80
CA ALA A 66 12.39 15.47 -7.44
C ALA A 66 12.35 14.40 -8.55
N SER A 67 11.63 13.29 -8.33
CA SER A 67 11.44 12.25 -9.35
C SER A 67 10.69 12.77 -10.57
N VAL A 68 9.66 13.59 -10.35
CA VAL A 68 8.90 14.30 -11.38
C VAL A 68 9.80 15.22 -12.20
N HIS A 69 10.63 16.05 -11.56
CA HIS A 69 11.57 16.95 -12.24
C HIS A 69 12.61 16.17 -13.07
N ALA A 70 12.99 14.97 -12.63
CA ALA A 70 13.86 14.06 -13.37
C ALA A 70 13.15 13.21 -14.42
N ALA A 71 11.85 13.46 -14.66
CA ALA A 71 10.98 12.71 -15.58
C ALA A 71 10.94 11.20 -15.30
N LYS A 72 10.84 10.82 -14.02
CA LYS A 72 10.78 9.42 -13.58
C LYS A 72 9.44 9.04 -12.99
N ASN A 73 8.99 7.84 -13.37
CA ASN A 73 7.83 7.22 -12.77
C ASN A 73 8.16 6.75 -11.35
N MET A 74 7.14 6.74 -10.49
CA MET A 74 7.32 6.46 -9.06
C MET A 74 6.21 5.58 -8.49
N VAL A 75 6.59 4.56 -7.72
CA VAL A 75 5.69 3.79 -6.86
C VAL A 75 5.89 4.22 -5.42
N VAL A 76 4.82 4.61 -4.71
CA VAL A 76 4.90 5.05 -3.32
C VAL A 76 4.21 4.06 -2.39
N GLY A 77 5.03 3.32 -1.64
CA GLY A 77 4.62 2.39 -0.59
C GLY A 77 4.58 2.99 0.82
N THR A 78 5.16 4.18 0.99
CA THR A 78 5.11 4.94 2.24
C THR A 78 3.67 5.36 2.55
N THR A 79 3.24 5.18 3.80
CA THR A 79 1.91 5.57 4.29
C THR A 79 1.96 6.88 5.06
N GLY A 80 0.82 7.53 5.29
CA GLY A 80 0.71 8.67 6.22
C GLY A 80 0.99 10.05 5.62
N TRP A 81 1.16 10.13 4.29
CA TRP A 81 1.37 11.37 3.55
C TRP A 81 0.12 11.84 2.78
N TYR A 82 -1.04 11.16 2.97
CA TYR A 82 -2.23 11.34 2.12
C TYR A 82 -2.84 12.75 2.15
N GLY A 83 -2.47 13.60 3.11
CA GLY A 83 -2.81 15.03 3.09
C GLY A 83 -2.23 15.77 1.88
N GLU A 84 -1.16 15.25 1.28
CA GLU A 84 -0.47 15.84 0.13
C GLU A 84 -0.95 15.28 -1.22
N LEU A 85 -2.00 14.44 -1.25
CA LEU A 85 -2.47 13.79 -2.49
C LEU A 85 -2.83 14.79 -3.59
N ALA A 86 -3.49 15.89 -3.24
CA ALA A 86 -3.87 16.93 -4.22
C ALA A 86 -2.63 17.58 -4.84
N HIS A 87 -1.61 17.87 -4.03
CA HIS A 87 -0.36 18.46 -4.50
C HIS A 87 0.44 17.48 -5.36
N ALA A 88 0.59 16.22 -4.91
CA ALA A 88 1.27 15.18 -5.67
C ALA A 88 0.59 14.92 -7.03
N ARG A 89 -0.75 14.90 -7.07
CA ARG A 89 -1.52 14.78 -8.32
C ARG A 89 -1.19 15.91 -9.29
N GLN A 90 -1.23 17.16 -8.81
CA GLN A 90 -0.92 18.33 -9.65
C GLN A 90 0.50 18.26 -10.23
N LEU A 91 1.49 17.83 -9.44
CA LEU A 91 2.87 17.66 -9.92
C LEU A 91 2.94 16.63 -11.06
N VAL A 92 2.33 15.46 -10.87
CA VAL A 92 2.38 14.33 -11.82
C VAL A 92 1.63 14.64 -13.12
N GLU A 93 0.46 15.28 -13.03
CA GLU A 93 -0.34 15.64 -14.21
C GLU A 93 0.36 16.69 -15.09
N ASN A 94 1.18 17.57 -14.49
CA ASN A 94 1.95 18.58 -15.23
C ASN A 94 3.24 18.05 -15.86
N SER A 95 3.77 16.91 -15.39
CA SER A 95 5.09 16.41 -15.80
C SER A 95 5.06 15.24 -16.77
N ARG A 96 3.87 14.76 -17.15
CA ARG A 96 3.71 13.55 -18.01
C ARG A 96 4.46 12.33 -17.45
N THR A 97 4.54 12.21 -16.12
CA THR A 97 5.09 11.03 -15.43
C THR A 97 3.95 10.16 -14.89
N GLY A 98 4.27 8.93 -14.53
CA GLY A 98 3.38 8.02 -13.82
C GLY A 98 3.69 7.97 -12.33
N LEU A 99 2.66 8.07 -11.49
CA LEU A 99 2.76 7.80 -10.06
C LEU A 99 1.70 6.78 -9.67
N LEU A 100 2.12 5.74 -8.95
CA LEU A 100 1.21 4.77 -8.34
C LEU A 100 1.48 4.71 -6.85
N PHE A 101 0.48 5.00 -6.04
CA PHE A 101 0.59 4.89 -4.58
C PHE A 101 -0.37 3.85 -4.03
N GLY A 102 -0.11 3.35 -2.82
CA GLY A 102 -1.03 2.42 -2.17
C GLY A 102 -0.81 2.35 -0.67
N ALA A 103 -1.90 2.36 0.09
CA ALA A 103 -1.85 2.10 1.53
C ALA A 103 -1.49 0.63 1.85
N ASN A 104 -1.76 -0.26 0.90
CA ASN A 104 -1.49 -1.67 1.01
C ASN A 104 -1.24 -2.26 -0.38
N PHE A 105 -0.03 -2.79 -0.61
CA PHE A 105 0.33 -3.44 -1.86
C PHE A 105 0.04 -4.95 -1.88
N SER A 106 -0.53 -5.53 -0.82
CA SER A 106 -0.92 -6.94 -0.85
C SER A 106 -2.15 -7.12 -1.73
N ILE A 107 -2.01 -7.92 -2.78
CA ILE A 107 -3.13 -8.34 -3.64
C ILE A 107 -4.21 -9.03 -2.82
N GLY A 108 -3.82 -9.90 -1.87
CA GLY A 108 -4.76 -10.59 -0.99
C GLY A 108 -5.56 -9.64 -0.12
N VAL A 109 -4.94 -8.56 0.38
CA VAL A 109 -5.66 -7.55 1.17
C VAL A 109 -6.61 -6.75 0.30
N ASN A 110 -6.19 -6.36 -0.91
CA ASN A 110 -7.06 -5.60 -1.81
C ASN A 110 -8.26 -6.44 -2.29
N LEU A 111 -8.06 -7.72 -2.60
CA LEU A 111 -9.16 -8.65 -2.83
C LEU A 111 -10.08 -8.75 -1.60
N PHE A 112 -9.50 -8.79 -0.40
CA PHE A 112 -10.30 -8.84 0.84
C PHE A 112 -11.13 -7.57 1.06
N PHE A 113 -10.64 -6.39 0.65
CA PHE A 113 -11.44 -5.17 0.64
C PHE A 113 -12.66 -5.29 -0.27
N ASP A 114 -12.49 -5.85 -1.47
CA ASP A 114 -13.61 -6.05 -2.40
C ASP A 114 -14.62 -7.08 -1.87
N ILE A 115 -14.14 -8.14 -1.22
CA ILE A 115 -14.98 -9.11 -0.53
C ILE A 115 -15.75 -8.42 0.61
N ALA A 116 -15.08 -7.62 1.45
CA ALA A 116 -15.71 -6.91 2.57
C ALA A 116 -16.79 -5.92 2.11
N ARG A 117 -16.51 -5.17 1.03
CA ARG A 117 -17.49 -4.28 0.40
C ARG A 117 -18.70 -5.06 -0.09
N THR A 118 -18.48 -6.20 -0.74
CA THR A 118 -19.56 -7.04 -1.30
C THR A 118 -20.37 -7.70 -0.19
N SER A 119 -19.72 -8.20 0.86
CA SER A 119 -20.40 -8.87 1.98
C SER A 119 -21.21 -7.93 2.86
N ALA A 120 -21.00 -6.61 2.74
CA ALA A 120 -21.74 -5.60 3.50
C ALA A 120 -23.27 -5.70 3.30
N ALA A 121 -23.73 -6.25 2.17
CA ALA A 121 -25.14 -6.54 1.91
C ALA A 121 -25.78 -7.45 2.98
N ALA A 122 -25.02 -8.28 3.68
CA ALA A 122 -25.54 -9.11 4.77
C ALA A 122 -26.21 -8.26 5.87
N LEU A 123 -25.72 -7.03 6.11
CA LEU A 123 -26.26 -6.13 7.14
C LEU A 123 -27.70 -5.69 6.84
N GLU A 124 -28.10 -5.70 5.57
CA GLU A 124 -29.48 -5.40 5.15
C GLU A 124 -30.43 -6.59 5.37
N HIS A 125 -29.87 -7.78 5.65
CA HIS A 125 -30.60 -9.03 5.81
C HIS A 125 -30.60 -9.54 7.26
N GLY A 126 -30.49 -8.62 8.23
CA GLY A 126 -30.64 -8.95 9.66
C GLY A 126 -29.38 -9.53 10.31
N TYR A 127 -28.22 -9.40 9.66
CA TYR A 127 -26.94 -9.76 10.26
C TYR A 127 -26.37 -8.60 11.10
N TYR A 128 -25.71 -8.95 12.20
CA TYR A 128 -24.84 -8.06 12.97
C TYR A 128 -23.39 -8.25 12.55
N GLY A 129 -22.67 -7.17 12.24
CA GLY A 129 -21.29 -7.21 11.75
C GLY A 129 -20.26 -6.81 12.79
N GLN A 130 -19.10 -7.49 12.81
CA GLN A 130 -17.95 -7.11 13.64
C GLN A 130 -16.62 -7.37 12.92
N ILE A 131 -15.62 -6.52 13.16
CA ILE A 131 -14.26 -6.68 12.65
C ILE A 131 -13.34 -7.06 13.79
N PHE A 132 -12.55 -8.11 13.59
CA PHE A 132 -11.46 -8.50 14.48
C PHE A 132 -10.12 -8.37 13.77
N GLU A 133 -9.10 -7.90 14.47
CA GLU A 133 -7.73 -7.93 13.98
C GLU A 133 -6.75 -8.49 15.00
N ARG A 134 -5.71 -9.17 14.52
CA ARG A 134 -4.60 -9.64 15.34
C ARG A 134 -3.27 -9.25 14.72
N HIS A 135 -2.39 -8.72 15.54
CA HIS A 135 -1.03 -8.35 15.14
C HIS A 135 -0.05 -8.63 16.28
N HIS A 136 1.24 -8.61 15.96
CA HIS A 136 2.31 -8.81 16.93
C HIS A 136 2.29 -7.77 18.06
N VAL A 137 2.86 -8.15 19.21
CA VAL A 137 2.89 -7.31 20.44
C VAL A 137 3.55 -5.94 20.24
N HIS A 138 4.49 -5.83 19.29
CA HIS A 138 5.20 -4.58 19.01
C HIS A 138 4.45 -3.60 18.09
N LYS A 139 3.22 -3.92 17.64
CA LYS A 139 2.47 -3.04 16.75
C LYS A 139 1.82 -1.93 17.57
N LYS A 140 2.26 -0.69 17.31
CA LYS A 140 1.91 0.50 18.11
C LYS A 140 0.51 1.03 17.80
N ASP A 141 0.09 1.00 16.54
CA ASP A 141 -1.22 1.47 16.10
C ASP A 141 -2.29 0.43 16.39
N ALA A 142 -3.44 0.85 16.94
CA ALA A 142 -4.65 0.05 17.13
C ALA A 142 -5.89 0.95 17.00
N PRO A 143 -6.86 0.62 16.11
CA PRO A 143 -6.82 -0.45 15.11
C PRO A 143 -5.75 -0.25 14.03
N SER A 144 -5.37 -1.31 13.30
CA SER A 144 -4.49 -1.15 12.13
C SER A 144 -5.16 -0.37 11.00
N GLY A 145 -4.35 0.26 10.16
CA GLY A 145 -4.84 0.91 8.93
C GLY A 145 -5.65 -0.02 8.02
N THR A 146 -5.31 -1.31 7.95
CA THR A 146 -6.09 -2.30 7.18
C THR A 146 -7.47 -2.53 7.79
N ALA A 147 -7.59 -2.63 9.13
CA ALA A 147 -8.88 -2.81 9.78
C ALA A 147 -9.79 -1.57 9.60
N VAL A 148 -9.21 -0.37 9.69
CA VAL A 148 -9.92 0.89 9.40
C VAL A 148 -10.38 0.94 7.94
N ALA A 149 -9.54 0.48 7.01
CA ALA A 149 -9.91 0.38 5.60
C ALA A 149 -11.07 -0.60 5.37
N ILE A 150 -11.04 -1.79 5.97
CA ILE A 150 -12.15 -2.77 5.90
C ILE A 150 -13.45 -2.12 6.41
N ARG A 151 -13.42 -1.47 7.57
CA ARG A 151 -14.60 -0.78 8.12
C ARG A 151 -15.13 0.27 7.16
N ARG A 152 -14.25 1.05 6.54
CA ARG A 152 -14.63 2.08 5.56
C ARG A 152 -15.31 1.47 4.34
N GLU A 153 -14.78 0.36 3.81
CA GLU A 153 -15.38 -0.35 2.67
C GLU A 153 -16.79 -0.85 2.99
N VAL A 154 -16.98 -1.43 4.17
CA VAL A 154 -18.30 -1.86 4.65
C VAL A 154 -19.24 -0.68 4.83
N GLN A 155 -18.79 0.37 5.51
CA GLN A 155 -19.58 1.57 5.79
C GLN A 155 -20.00 2.29 4.50
N GLN A 156 -19.14 2.34 3.49
CA GLN A 156 -19.49 2.93 2.19
C GLN A 156 -20.55 2.11 1.44
N ALA A 157 -20.58 0.80 1.63
CA ALA A 157 -21.51 -0.09 0.95
C ALA A 157 -22.87 -0.19 1.66
N SER A 158 -22.90 -0.23 3.00
CA SER A 158 -24.14 -0.46 3.78
C SER A 158 -24.58 0.74 4.64
N GLY A 159 -23.78 1.79 4.73
CA GLY A 159 -23.98 2.90 5.67
C GLY A 159 -23.69 2.57 7.14
N SER A 160 -23.38 1.31 7.46
CA SER A 160 -23.17 0.86 8.83
C SER A 160 -21.70 0.91 9.22
N GLU A 161 -21.41 1.51 10.38
CA GLU A 161 -20.06 1.51 10.95
C GLU A 161 -19.88 0.32 11.90
N LEU A 162 -19.02 -0.62 11.53
CA LEU A 162 -18.74 -1.80 12.35
C LEU A 162 -17.70 -1.50 13.44
N GLU A 163 -17.88 -2.12 14.61
CA GLU A 163 -16.89 -2.11 15.67
C GLU A 163 -15.63 -2.89 15.25
N ILE A 164 -14.45 -2.38 15.64
CA ILE A 164 -13.18 -3.07 15.44
C ILE A 164 -12.58 -3.47 16.79
N THR A 165 -12.43 -4.77 17.01
CA THR A 165 -11.73 -5.32 18.16
C THR A 165 -10.30 -5.71 17.76
N SER A 166 -9.32 -5.20 18.51
CA SER A 166 -7.90 -5.35 18.18
C SER A 166 -7.14 -6.17 19.23
N PHE A 167 -6.45 -7.23 18.80
CA PHE A 167 -5.59 -8.04 19.66
C PHE A 167 -4.12 -7.87 19.30
N ARG A 168 -3.27 -7.93 20.33
CA ARG A 168 -1.81 -7.89 20.21
C ARG A 168 -1.22 -9.17 20.78
N GLU A 169 -0.83 -10.09 19.91
CA GLU A 169 -0.53 -11.48 20.25
C GLU A 169 0.75 -11.94 19.55
N GLY A 170 1.71 -12.43 20.35
CA GLY A 170 2.96 -13.04 19.88
C GLY A 170 3.61 -12.32 18.70
N ASP A 171 3.90 -13.09 17.66
CA ASP A 171 4.55 -12.67 16.42
C ASP A 171 3.60 -12.60 15.22
N VAL A 172 2.28 -12.50 15.45
CA VAL A 172 1.27 -12.46 14.37
C VAL A 172 1.59 -11.33 13.40
N VAL A 173 1.78 -11.66 12.12
CA VAL A 173 2.14 -10.66 11.10
C VAL A 173 0.99 -9.70 10.86
N GLY A 174 -0.23 -10.23 10.73
CA GLY A 174 -1.47 -9.48 10.58
C GLY A 174 -2.59 -10.39 10.09
N MET A 175 -3.63 -10.51 10.90
CA MET A 175 -4.84 -11.25 10.56
C MET A 175 -6.05 -10.33 10.75
N HIS A 176 -6.97 -10.36 9.80
CA HIS A 176 -8.17 -9.54 9.76
C HIS A 176 -9.36 -10.44 9.48
N GLN A 177 -10.36 -10.38 10.35
CA GLN A 177 -11.58 -11.16 10.23
C GLN A 177 -12.79 -10.24 10.25
N LEU A 178 -13.71 -10.46 9.32
CA LEU A 178 -15.02 -9.85 9.29
C LEU A 178 -16.04 -10.96 9.58
N VAL A 179 -16.87 -10.72 10.58
CA VAL A 179 -17.88 -11.66 11.06
C VAL A 179 -19.24 -11.04 10.86
N TYR A 180 -20.18 -11.82 10.33
CA TYR A 180 -21.59 -11.49 10.31
C TYR A 180 -22.36 -12.60 11.02
N ASP A 181 -23.13 -12.24 12.03
CA ASP A 181 -23.92 -13.17 12.84
C ASP A 181 -25.42 -12.88 12.68
N SER A 182 -26.22 -13.93 12.53
CA SER A 182 -27.68 -13.88 12.54
C SER A 182 -28.23 -15.04 13.37
N PRO A 183 -29.54 -15.05 13.72
CA PRO A 183 -30.14 -16.19 14.41
C PRO A 183 -30.04 -17.53 13.64
N ASN A 184 -29.77 -17.50 12.34
CA ASN A 184 -29.77 -18.68 11.49
C ASN A 184 -28.36 -19.22 11.23
N ASP A 185 -27.36 -18.34 11.07
CA ASP A 185 -26.00 -18.72 10.74
C ASP A 185 -24.98 -17.60 11.00
N ASN A 186 -23.71 -17.98 10.84
CA ASN A 186 -22.56 -17.10 10.92
C ASN A 186 -21.75 -17.14 9.61
N ILE A 187 -21.29 -15.97 9.17
CA ILE A 187 -20.36 -15.83 8.05
C ILE A 187 -19.02 -15.32 8.59
N TYR A 188 -17.95 -16.05 8.27
CA TYR A 188 -16.58 -15.67 8.63
C TYR A 188 -15.75 -15.43 7.38
N LEU A 189 -15.21 -14.23 7.25
CA LEU A 189 -14.29 -13.85 6.19
C LEU A 189 -12.96 -13.51 6.84
N CYS A 190 -11.88 -14.16 6.41
CA CYS A 190 -10.56 -13.99 7.02
C CYS A 190 -9.47 -13.78 5.98
N HIS A 191 -8.65 -12.76 6.21
CA HIS A 191 -7.35 -12.60 5.56
C HIS A 191 -6.25 -12.77 6.61
N ASP A 192 -5.35 -13.73 6.38
CA ASP A 192 -4.24 -14.06 7.28
C ASP A 192 -2.89 -13.91 6.55
N ALA A 193 -2.14 -12.86 6.89
CA ALA A 193 -0.85 -12.60 6.27
C ALA A 193 0.22 -13.51 6.88
N LYS A 194 0.83 -14.36 6.06
CA LYS A 194 1.94 -15.23 6.50
C LYS A 194 3.28 -14.51 6.63
N SER A 195 3.47 -13.41 5.88
CA SER A 195 4.69 -12.59 5.93
C SER A 195 4.46 -11.24 5.26
N ARG A 196 5.44 -10.34 5.38
CA ARG A 196 5.44 -9.05 4.66
C ARG A 196 5.75 -9.19 3.16
N ARG A 197 6.07 -10.40 2.69
CA ARG A 197 6.45 -10.64 1.29
C ARG A 197 5.32 -10.29 0.32
N GLY A 198 4.05 -10.47 0.69
CA GLY A 198 2.91 -10.12 -0.16
C GLY A 198 2.85 -8.62 -0.51
N PHE A 199 3.23 -7.75 0.43
CA PHE A 199 3.33 -6.30 0.18
C PHE A 199 4.48 -5.96 -0.76
N ALA A 200 5.63 -6.62 -0.57
CA ALA A 200 6.80 -6.44 -1.42
C ALA A 200 6.52 -6.90 -2.87
N GLU A 201 5.87 -8.04 -3.04
CA GLU A 201 5.46 -8.57 -4.33
C GLU A 201 4.55 -7.60 -5.09
N GLY A 202 3.50 -7.08 -4.45
CA GLY A 202 2.62 -6.14 -5.12
C GLY A 202 3.29 -4.80 -5.44
N ALA A 203 4.23 -4.33 -4.61
CA ALA A 203 4.97 -3.10 -4.92
C ALA A 203 5.86 -3.25 -6.16
N VAL A 204 6.51 -4.41 -6.33
CA VAL A 204 7.30 -4.68 -7.54
C VAL A 204 6.40 -4.88 -8.76
N ARG A 205 5.27 -5.58 -8.62
CA ARG A 205 4.29 -5.70 -9.72
C ARG A 205 3.68 -4.35 -10.10
N ALA A 206 3.43 -3.47 -9.14
CA ALA A 206 3.00 -2.11 -9.39
C ALA A 206 4.05 -1.32 -10.20
N ALA A 207 5.34 -1.50 -9.89
CA ALA A 207 6.43 -0.91 -10.66
C ALA A 207 6.47 -1.45 -12.10
N GLU A 208 6.34 -2.76 -12.28
CA GLU A 208 6.27 -3.39 -13.61
C GLU A 208 5.07 -2.88 -14.41
N TRP A 209 3.90 -2.74 -13.78
CA TRP A 209 2.71 -2.23 -14.44
C TRP A 209 2.81 -0.75 -14.78
N LEU A 210 3.41 0.06 -13.91
CA LEU A 210 3.59 1.50 -14.12
C LEU A 210 4.65 1.81 -15.20
N ALA A 211 5.49 0.84 -15.55
CA ALA A 211 6.49 1.01 -16.60
C ALA A 211 5.84 1.44 -17.92
N GLY A 212 6.27 2.61 -18.43
CA GLY A 212 5.73 3.18 -19.67
C GLY A 212 4.33 3.80 -19.56
N LYS A 213 3.76 3.92 -18.35
CA LYS A 213 2.48 4.60 -18.11
C LYS A 213 2.68 6.01 -17.54
N GLN A 214 1.66 6.86 -17.73
CA GLN A 214 1.60 8.23 -17.19
C GLN A 214 0.26 8.42 -16.48
N GLY A 215 0.22 9.23 -15.43
CA GLY A 215 -0.98 9.49 -14.65
C GLY A 215 -0.83 9.17 -13.17
N PHE A 216 -1.90 9.40 -12.42
CA PHE A 216 -1.92 9.29 -10.96
C PHE A 216 -2.87 8.16 -10.54
N TYR A 217 -2.31 7.07 -10.01
CA TYR A 217 -3.00 5.80 -9.77
C TYR A 217 -2.96 5.41 -8.29
N ASP A 218 -4.08 4.89 -7.78
CA ASP A 218 -4.16 4.21 -6.50
C ASP A 218 -4.07 2.68 -6.75
N PHE A 219 -3.23 1.98 -6.02
CA PHE A 219 -3.04 0.53 -6.14
C PHE A 219 -4.37 -0.22 -6.00
N LYS A 220 -5.28 0.25 -5.15
CA LYS A 220 -6.60 -0.37 -4.95
C LYS A 220 -7.45 -0.40 -6.22
N ASP A 221 -7.22 0.52 -7.15
CA ASP A 221 -7.98 0.66 -8.39
C ASP A 221 -7.35 -0.16 -9.53
N VAL A 222 -6.07 -0.51 -9.42
CA VAL A 222 -5.31 -1.14 -10.51
C VAL A 222 -4.82 -2.55 -10.22
N TRP A 223 -4.91 -3.03 -8.97
CA TRP A 223 -4.34 -4.33 -8.57
C TRP A 223 -4.82 -5.52 -9.43
N ARG A 224 -6.03 -5.42 -9.99
CA ARG A 224 -6.64 -6.44 -10.89
C ARG A 224 -5.96 -6.54 -12.26
N GLN A 225 -5.16 -5.54 -12.62
CA GLN A 225 -4.52 -5.41 -13.94
C GLN A 225 -3.03 -5.77 -13.91
N LEU A 226 -2.49 -6.11 -12.72
CA LEU A 226 -1.08 -6.39 -12.48
C LEU A 226 -0.67 -7.82 -12.84
#